data_AF-A0A2E9CGD2-F1
#
_entry.id   AF-A0A2E9CGD2-F1
#
_cell.length_a   1.000
_cell.length_b   1.000
_cell.length_c   1.000
_cell.angle_alpha   90.00
_cell.angle_beta   90.00
_cell.angle_gamma   90.00
#
_symmetry.space_group_name_H-M   'P 1'
#
loop_
_entity.id
_entity.type
_entity.pdbx_description
1 polymer ?
#
loop_
_entity_poly.entity_id
_entity_poly.type
_entity_poly.pdbx_seq_one_letter_code
_entity_poly.pdbx_strand_id
1 'polypeptide(L)'
;MYLLGHIGSALICYIMISYIFENDNWDHKRNQILISIGAILPDLLDKPIGALIFGIGRWIGHSILFQLTFYIIVKIVVLKYKPSFYKKYDIEILLTGAIIHLIGDLPGLPLETIFWPMLGGFEISGNSSFLLGYQNIETIITEIGGVLVITILGITQKWRINSWKIVFVLIAFYELLFLMLYTFFIGIYL
;
A
#
# COMPACT_ATOMS: atom_id res chain seq x y z
N MET A 1 -1.78 -4.73 9.01
CA MET A 1 -2.38 -3.38 9.17
C MET A 1 -3.31 -3.12 7.98
N TYR A 2 -4.01 -2.00 7.92
CA TYR A 2 -4.85 -1.65 6.76
C TYR A 2 -4.32 -0.38 6.08
N LEU A 3 -5.19 0.30 5.32
CA LEU A 3 -4.82 1.38 4.41
C LEU A 3 -3.97 2.45 5.10
N LEU A 4 -4.45 2.97 6.23
CA LEU A 4 -3.85 4.14 6.85
C LEU A 4 -2.57 3.76 7.59
N GLY A 5 -2.51 2.56 8.18
CA GLY A 5 -1.31 2.00 8.78
C GLY A 5 -0.18 1.84 7.76
N HIS A 6 -0.48 1.30 6.57
CA HIS A 6 0.52 1.15 5.50
C HIS A 6 1.00 2.52 4.98
N ILE A 7 0.09 3.46 4.72
CA ILE A 7 0.48 4.82 4.30
C ILE A 7 1.31 5.52 5.38
N GLY A 8 0.88 5.45 6.64
CA GLY A 8 1.55 6.07 7.78
C GLY A 8 2.96 5.55 8.00
N SER A 9 3.13 4.22 8.03
CA SER A 9 4.44 3.58 8.17
C SER A 9 5.38 3.94 7.02
N ALA A 10 4.89 3.93 5.77
CA ALA A 10 5.66 4.35 4.62
C ALA A 10 6.11 5.82 4.70
N LEU A 11 5.21 6.72 5.11
CA LEU A 11 5.55 8.14 5.30
C LEU A 11 6.58 8.35 6.41
N ILE A 12 6.47 7.63 7.54
CA ILE A 12 7.48 7.69 8.61
C ILE A 12 8.85 7.24 8.08
N CYS A 13 8.91 6.08 7.43
CA CYS A 13 10.15 5.57 6.85
C CYS A 13 10.74 6.54 5.83
N TYR A 14 9.90 7.15 4.98
CA TYR A 14 10.34 8.18 4.04
C TYR A 14 10.98 9.38 4.74
N ILE A 15 10.33 9.91 5.79
CA ILE A 15 10.85 11.04 6.56
C ILE A 15 12.20 10.68 7.16
N MET A 16 12.31 9.50 7.80
CA MET A 16 13.57 9.01 8.37
C MET A 16 14.67 8.89 7.31
N ILE A 17 14.38 8.28 6.16
CA ILE A 17 15.31 8.16 5.03
C ILE A 17 15.73 9.55 4.56
N SER A 18 14.78 10.47 4.36
CA SER A 18 15.08 11.82 3.87
C SER A 18 15.97 12.62 4.83
N TYR A 19 15.80 12.40 6.15
CA TYR A 19 16.64 13.00 7.17
C TYR A 19 18.05 12.41 7.17
N ILE A 20 18.18 11.08 7.07
CA ILE A 20 19.48 10.38 7.06
C ILE A 20 20.33 10.76 5.83
N PHE A 21 19.69 10.93 4.67
CA PHE A 21 20.39 11.22 3.41
C PHE A 21 20.51 12.72 3.10
N GLU A 22 20.09 13.61 4.01
CA GLU A 22 20.19 15.08 3.93
C GLU A 22 19.94 15.66 2.52
N ASN A 23 18.90 15.17 1.85
CA ASN A 23 18.72 15.45 0.43
C ASN A 23 17.77 16.62 0.19
N ASP A 24 18.25 17.84 0.41
CA ASP A 24 17.49 19.09 0.24
C ASP A 24 16.96 19.31 -1.18
N ASN A 25 17.50 18.59 -2.18
CA ASN A 25 17.04 18.65 -3.57
C ASN A 25 15.84 17.73 -3.86
N TRP A 26 15.36 16.99 -2.87
CA TRP A 26 14.21 16.10 -3.07
C TRP A 26 12.90 16.88 -3.12
N ASP A 27 12.07 16.52 -4.10
CA ASP A 27 10.68 16.97 -4.14
C ASP A 27 9.87 16.19 -3.10
N HIS A 28 9.97 16.60 -1.84
CA HIS A 28 9.38 15.87 -0.70
C HIS A 28 7.89 15.62 -0.87
N LYS A 29 7.14 16.59 -1.43
CA LYS A 29 5.70 16.44 -1.64
C LYS A 29 5.40 15.34 -2.66
N ARG A 30 6.08 15.35 -3.81
CA ARG A 30 5.94 14.30 -4.82
C ARG A 30 6.33 12.94 -4.26
N ASN A 31 7.47 12.89 -3.57
CA ASN A 31 8.01 11.65 -3.04
C ASN A 31 7.11 11.03 -1.95
N GLN A 32 6.50 11.84 -1.09
CA GLN A 32 5.51 11.38 -0.12
C GLN A 32 4.24 10.81 -0.78
N ILE A 33 3.78 11.43 -1.88
CA ILE A 33 2.66 10.88 -2.66
C ILE A 33 3.07 9.54 -3.27
N LEU A 34 4.23 9.47 -3.90
CA LEU A 34 4.72 8.25 -4.55
C LEU A 34 4.92 7.12 -3.56
N ILE A 35 5.53 7.37 -2.40
CA ILE A 35 5.73 6.31 -1.42
C ILE A 35 4.40 5.82 -0.84
N SER A 36 3.43 6.72 -0.66
CA SER A 36 2.07 6.34 -0.22
C SER A 36 1.36 5.48 -1.26
N ILE A 37 1.50 5.82 -2.56
CA ILE A 37 0.96 4.99 -3.67
C ILE A 37 1.63 3.62 -3.68
N GLY A 38 2.95 3.58 -3.52
CA GLY A 38 3.70 2.32 -3.44
C GLY A 38 3.24 1.46 -2.27
N ALA A 39 3.01 2.07 -1.11
CA ALA A 39 2.59 1.41 0.11
C ALA A 39 1.18 0.84 0.06
N ILE A 40 0.33 1.24 -0.87
CA ILE A 40 -1.01 0.65 -1.03
C ILE A 40 -1.09 -0.30 -2.23
N LEU A 41 -0.04 -0.35 -3.04
CA LEU A 41 -0.04 -1.08 -4.31
C LEU A 41 -0.23 -2.60 -4.13
N PRO A 42 0.44 -3.30 -3.19
CA PRO A 42 0.20 -4.73 -2.97
C PRO A 42 -1.27 -5.05 -2.69
N ASP A 43 -1.89 -4.27 -1.81
CA ASP A 43 -3.30 -4.37 -1.45
C ASP A 43 -4.23 -4.04 -2.62
N LEU A 44 -3.90 -3.02 -3.40
CA LEU A 44 -4.69 -2.61 -4.56
C LEU A 44 -4.68 -3.67 -5.66
N LEU A 45 -3.61 -4.46 -5.77
CA LEU A 45 -3.55 -5.59 -6.68
C LEU A 45 -4.37 -6.77 -6.15
N ASP A 46 -4.16 -7.13 -4.89
CA ASP A 46 -4.71 -8.37 -4.35
C ASP A 46 -6.18 -8.28 -3.99
N LYS A 47 -6.67 -7.16 -3.49
CA LYS A 47 -8.05 -7.06 -3.01
C LYS A 47 -9.06 -7.13 -4.17
N PRO A 48 -8.93 -6.38 -5.28
CA PRO A 48 -9.86 -6.48 -6.41
C PRO A 48 -9.67 -7.77 -7.21
N ILE A 49 -8.42 -8.13 -7.55
CA ILE A 49 -8.12 -9.29 -8.41
C ILE A 49 -8.35 -10.59 -7.64
N GLY A 50 -7.86 -10.64 -6.40
CA GLY A 50 -8.05 -11.76 -5.49
C GLY A 50 -9.51 -12.02 -5.23
N ALA A 51 -10.29 -11.00 -4.84
CA ALA A 51 -11.71 -11.20 -4.57
C ALA A 51 -12.48 -11.75 -5.79
N LEU A 52 -12.11 -11.35 -7.01
CA LEU A 52 -12.75 -11.85 -8.23
C LEU A 52 -12.34 -13.27 -8.63
N ILE A 53 -11.09 -13.68 -8.38
CA ILE A 53 -10.50 -14.91 -8.97
C ILE A 53 -10.16 -15.97 -7.93
N PHE A 54 -9.65 -15.57 -6.77
CA PHE A 54 -9.03 -16.46 -5.78
C PHE A 54 -9.70 -16.44 -4.40
N GLY A 55 -10.59 -15.48 -4.15
CA GLY A 55 -11.20 -15.22 -2.84
C GLY A 55 -10.50 -14.09 -2.06
N ILE A 56 -10.98 -13.85 -0.85
CA ILE A 56 -10.39 -12.84 0.05
C ILE A 56 -9.06 -13.39 0.59
N GLY A 57 -7.96 -12.67 0.36
CA GLY A 57 -6.65 -13.13 0.78
C GLY A 57 -5.50 -12.24 0.30
N ARG A 58 -4.28 -12.75 0.53
CA ARG A 58 -3.02 -12.19 0.03
C ARG A 58 -2.57 -13.05 -1.16
N TRP A 59 -2.25 -12.42 -2.27
CA TRP A 59 -2.02 -13.09 -3.55
C TRP A 59 -0.71 -12.57 -4.21
N ILE A 60 -0.72 -12.39 -5.53
CA ILE A 60 0.46 -12.00 -6.33
C ILE A 60 1.09 -10.69 -5.87
N GLY A 61 0.29 -9.73 -5.39
CA GLY A 61 0.72 -8.43 -4.90
C GLY A 61 1.59 -8.54 -3.67
N HIS A 62 1.45 -9.60 -2.87
CA HIS A 62 2.27 -9.84 -1.69
C HIS A 62 3.51 -10.73 -1.95
N SER A 63 3.83 -10.99 -3.22
CA SER A 63 5.09 -11.63 -3.62
C SER A 63 6.20 -10.60 -3.87
N ILE A 64 7.36 -10.80 -3.23
CA ILE A 64 8.56 -9.97 -3.45
C ILE A 64 9.01 -10.08 -4.91
N LEU A 65 9.02 -11.28 -5.48
CA LEU A 65 9.46 -11.48 -6.86
C LEU A 65 8.51 -10.80 -7.85
N PHE A 66 7.19 -10.87 -7.59
CA PHE A 66 6.20 -10.16 -8.38
C PHE A 66 6.41 -8.65 -8.31
N GLN A 67 6.57 -8.07 -7.11
CA GLN A 67 6.78 -6.63 -6.93
C GLN A 67 8.07 -6.15 -7.63
N LEU A 68 9.17 -6.88 -7.50
CA LEU A 68 10.43 -6.57 -8.19
C LEU A 68 10.29 -6.65 -9.72
N THR A 69 9.63 -7.70 -10.22
CA THR A 69 9.40 -7.88 -11.66
C THR A 69 8.49 -6.78 -12.22
N PHE A 70 7.40 -6.49 -11.53
CA PHE A 70 6.47 -5.40 -11.87
C PHE A 70 7.21 -4.06 -11.93
N TYR A 71 8.03 -3.78 -10.92
CA TYR A 71 8.88 -2.59 -10.89
C TYR A 71 9.83 -2.50 -12.09
N ILE A 72 10.53 -3.58 -12.42
CA ILE A 72 11.46 -3.62 -13.56
C ILE A 72 10.70 -3.33 -14.87
N ILE A 73 9.55 -3.97 -15.07
CA ILE A 73 8.72 -3.78 -16.26
C ILE A 73 8.25 -2.33 -16.34
N VAL A 74 7.69 -1.78 -15.26
CA VAL A 74 7.24 -0.38 -15.21
C VAL A 74 8.40 0.56 -15.53
N LYS A 75 9.58 0.35 -14.93
CA LYS A 75 10.77 1.16 -15.19
C LYS A 75 11.18 1.13 -16.66
N ILE A 76 11.24 -0.06 -17.27
CA ILE A 76 11.60 -0.21 -18.70
C ILE A 76 10.57 0.49 -19.60
N VAL A 77 9.28 0.24 -19.38
CA VAL A 77 8.19 0.83 -20.18
C VAL A 77 8.22 2.34 -20.07
N VAL A 78 8.36 2.86 -18.86
CA VAL A 78 8.41 4.30 -18.59
C VAL A 78 9.61 4.95 -19.26
N LEU A 79 10.81 4.41 -19.09
CA LEU A 79 12.03 4.96 -19.69
C LEU A 79 11.95 4.94 -21.23
N LYS A 80 11.31 3.93 -21.80
CA LYS A 80 11.16 3.80 -23.26
C LYS A 80 10.11 4.72 -23.85
N TYR A 81 8.95 4.87 -23.19
CA TYR A 81 7.77 5.51 -23.82
C TYR A 81 7.37 6.84 -23.19
N LYS A 82 7.77 7.14 -21.95
CA LYS A 82 7.40 8.35 -21.20
C LYS A 82 8.56 8.92 -20.36
N PRO A 83 9.78 9.08 -20.91
CA PRO A 83 10.95 9.49 -20.12
C PRO A 83 10.80 10.87 -19.48
N SER A 84 10.00 11.77 -20.06
CA SER A 84 9.77 13.12 -19.53
C SER A 84 8.77 13.19 -18.36
N PHE A 85 7.99 12.13 -18.11
CA PHE A 85 6.95 12.12 -17.07
C PHE A 85 7.50 11.84 -15.66
N TYR A 86 8.72 11.28 -15.58
CA TYR A 86 9.29 10.79 -14.33
C TYR A 86 10.60 11.48 -13.99
N LYS A 87 10.80 11.73 -12.70
CA LYS A 87 12.09 12.13 -12.12
C LYS A 87 12.91 10.89 -11.81
N LYS A 88 14.22 11.10 -11.65
CA LYS A 88 15.26 10.07 -11.52
C LYS A 88 14.94 8.94 -10.54
N TYR A 89 14.20 9.22 -9.46
CA TYR A 89 13.95 8.26 -8.37
C TYR A 89 12.46 7.92 -8.16
N ASP A 90 11.56 8.36 -9.05
CA ASP A 90 10.13 8.20 -8.82
C ASP A 90 9.71 6.73 -8.69
N ILE A 91 10.28 5.87 -9.54
CA ILE A 91 9.95 4.43 -9.57
C ILE A 91 10.56 3.74 -8.35
N GLU A 92 11.78 4.10 -7.96
CA GLU A 92 12.46 3.59 -6.77
C GLU A 92 11.69 3.91 -5.49
N ILE A 93 11.09 5.10 -5.42
CA ILE A 93 10.27 5.52 -4.28
C ILE A 93 8.97 4.71 -4.22
N LEU A 94 8.32 4.44 -5.36
CA LEU A 94 7.17 3.54 -5.44
C LEU A 94 7.53 2.13 -4.94
N LEU A 95 8.66 1.57 -5.40
CA LEU A 95 9.14 0.26 -4.93
C LEU A 95 9.43 0.26 -3.44
N THR A 96 10.05 1.32 -2.92
CA THR A 96 10.33 1.45 -1.48
C THR A 96 9.03 1.40 -0.67
N GLY A 97 7.98 2.09 -1.13
CA GLY A 97 6.66 2.01 -0.51
C GLY A 97 6.09 0.59 -0.48
N ALA A 98 6.16 -0.12 -1.62
CA ALA A 98 5.69 -1.50 -1.70
C ALA A 98 6.50 -2.46 -0.80
N ILE A 99 7.81 -2.26 -0.69
CA ILE A 99 8.66 -3.05 0.22
C ILE A 99 8.28 -2.79 1.68
N ILE A 100 8.05 -1.54 2.08
CA ILE A 100 7.62 -1.20 3.44
C ILE A 100 6.27 -1.85 3.75
N HIS A 101 5.35 -1.86 2.78
CA HIS A 101 4.09 -2.59 2.90
C HIS A 101 4.33 -4.07 3.21
N LEU A 102 5.14 -4.76 2.40
CA LEU A 102 5.44 -6.19 2.59
C LEU A 102 6.07 -6.46 3.96
N ILE A 103 7.03 -5.61 4.37
CA ILE A 103 7.67 -5.71 5.70
C ILE A 103 6.63 -5.59 6.81
N GLY A 104 5.71 -4.65 6.70
CA GLY A 104 4.63 -4.44 7.67
C GLY A 104 3.68 -5.63 7.79
N ASP A 105 3.53 -6.41 6.72
CA ASP A 105 2.65 -7.59 6.70
C ASP A 105 3.38 -8.92 6.97
N LEU A 106 4.72 -8.94 7.07
CA LEU A 106 5.52 -10.16 7.32
C LEU A 106 4.97 -11.04 8.46
N PRO A 107 4.54 -10.52 9.62
CA PRO A 107 4.03 -11.36 10.71
C PRO A 107 2.79 -12.19 10.35
N GLY A 108 2.02 -11.78 9.34
CA GLY A 108 0.80 -12.44 8.90
C GLY A 108 0.87 -13.01 7.47
N LEU A 109 2.06 -13.06 6.85
CA LEU A 109 2.24 -13.52 5.48
C LEU A 109 2.91 -14.91 5.43
N PRO A 110 2.27 -15.90 4.79
CA PRO A 110 2.90 -17.19 4.50
C PRO A 110 4.15 -17.03 3.61
N LEU A 111 5.18 -17.84 3.87
CA LEU A 111 6.42 -17.80 3.09
C LEU A 111 6.18 -18.13 1.61
N GLU A 112 5.23 -19.01 1.34
CA GLU A 112 4.77 -19.41 0.02
C GLU A 112 4.25 -18.21 -0.77
N THR A 113 3.52 -17.29 -0.10
CA THR A 113 3.01 -16.06 -0.72
C THR A 113 4.14 -15.07 -0.98
N ILE A 114 5.02 -14.87 0.01
CA ILE A 114 6.16 -13.93 -0.08
C ILE A 114 7.09 -14.30 -1.24
N PHE A 115 7.39 -15.59 -1.40
CA PHE A 115 8.30 -16.11 -2.41
C PHE A 115 7.60 -16.71 -3.62
N TRP A 116 6.29 -16.52 -3.78
CA TRP A 116 5.56 -17.01 -4.94
C TRP A 116 6.20 -16.49 -6.24
N PRO A 117 6.40 -17.33 -7.27
CA PRO A 117 5.95 -18.71 -7.44
C PRO A 117 6.98 -19.78 -7.01
N MET A 118 8.07 -19.43 -6.32
CA MET A 118 9.19 -20.35 -6.05
C MET A 118 8.89 -21.41 -4.99
N LEU A 119 8.04 -21.10 -4.01
CA LEU A 119 7.78 -21.98 -2.85
C LEU A 119 6.41 -22.69 -2.90
N GLY A 120 5.61 -22.50 -3.95
CA GLY A 120 4.31 -23.17 -4.10
C GLY A 120 3.18 -22.24 -4.54
N GLY A 121 1.95 -22.69 -4.34
CA GLY A 121 0.73 -21.91 -4.58
C GLY A 121 0.37 -21.01 -3.39
N PHE A 122 -0.66 -20.18 -3.57
CA PHE A 122 -1.18 -19.34 -2.50
C PHE A 122 -1.94 -20.18 -1.47
N GLU A 123 -1.71 -19.91 -0.18
CA GLU A 123 -2.55 -20.45 0.86
C GLU A 123 -3.95 -19.85 0.75
N ILE A 124 -4.95 -20.70 0.54
CA ILE A 124 -6.36 -20.31 0.65
C ILE A 124 -6.65 -20.21 2.14
N SER A 125 -6.27 -19.09 2.76
CA SER A 125 -6.65 -18.82 4.14
C SER A 125 -8.17 -18.74 4.20
N GLY A 126 -8.79 -19.66 4.95
CA GLY A 126 -10.24 -19.70 5.08
C GLY A 126 -10.73 -18.41 5.74
N ASN A 127 -11.59 -17.67 5.02
CA ASN A 127 -12.45 -16.58 5.50
C ASN A 127 -11.98 -15.87 6.79
N SER A 128 -10.74 -15.36 6.84
CA SER A 128 -10.35 -14.41 7.86
C SER A 128 -11.05 -13.10 7.52
N SER A 129 -12.27 -12.97 8.05
CA SER A 129 -13.12 -11.82 7.79
C SER A 129 -12.33 -10.55 8.10
N PHE A 130 -12.21 -9.65 7.12
CA PHE A 130 -11.63 -8.32 7.29
C PHE A 130 -12.20 -7.58 8.52
N LEU A 131 -13.48 -7.79 8.84
CA LEU A 131 -14.10 -7.19 10.03
C LEU A 131 -13.47 -7.69 11.34
N LEU A 132 -12.91 -8.91 11.36
CA LEU A 132 -12.15 -9.43 12.50
C LEU A 132 -10.81 -8.72 12.68
N GLY A 133 -10.20 -8.18 11.60
CA GLY A 133 -8.99 -7.40 11.74
C GLY A 133 -9.22 -6.09 12.50
N TYR A 134 -10.40 -5.48 12.40
CA TYR A 134 -10.77 -4.34 13.26
C TYR A 134 -11.05 -4.72 14.72
N GLN A 135 -11.10 -6.00 15.07
CA GLN A 135 -11.11 -6.45 16.47
C GLN A 135 -9.69 -6.56 17.03
N ASN A 136 -8.67 -6.55 16.17
CA ASN A 136 -7.27 -6.60 16.57
C ASN A 136 -6.78 -5.19 16.97
N ILE A 137 -6.34 -5.06 18.23
CA ILE A 137 -5.85 -3.80 18.79
C ILE A 137 -4.63 -3.24 18.05
N GLU A 138 -3.74 -4.10 17.53
CA GLU A 138 -2.57 -3.68 16.75
C GLU A 138 -3.00 -3.03 15.43
N THR A 139 -4.05 -3.57 14.80
CA THR A 139 -4.62 -2.97 13.59
C THR A 139 -5.23 -1.61 13.89
N ILE A 140 -6.00 -1.48 14.99
CA ILE A 140 -6.57 -0.18 15.39
C ILE A 140 -5.45 0.84 15.68
N ILE A 141 -4.43 0.46 16.44
CA ILE A 141 -3.30 1.34 16.77
C ILE A 141 -2.57 1.80 15.51
N THR A 142 -2.30 0.89 14.58
CA THR A 142 -1.60 1.22 13.34
C THR A 142 -2.43 2.14 12.44
N GLU A 143 -3.74 1.93 12.31
CA GLU A 143 -4.63 2.83 11.56
C GLU A 143 -4.71 4.22 12.19
N ILE A 144 -4.88 4.31 13.52
CA ILE A 144 -4.88 5.60 14.23
C ILE A 144 -3.53 6.30 14.06
N GLY A 145 -2.42 5.57 14.19
CA GLY A 145 -1.09 6.08 13.92
C GLY A 145 -0.96 6.66 12.51
N GLY A 146 -1.50 5.96 11.51
CA GLY A 146 -1.57 6.43 10.13
C GLY A 146 -2.32 7.76 9.97
N VAL A 147 -3.50 7.87 10.58
CA VAL A 147 -4.28 9.11 10.59
C VAL A 147 -3.49 10.25 11.22
N LEU A 148 -2.82 10.01 12.35
CA LEU A 148 -2.01 11.01 13.04
C LEU A 148 -0.85 11.50 12.17
N VAL A 149 -0.11 10.58 11.52
CA VAL A 149 1.00 10.93 10.63
C VAL A 149 0.53 11.81 9.47
N ILE A 150 -0.54 11.40 8.78
CA ILE A 150 -1.11 12.17 7.65
C ILE A 150 -1.59 13.54 8.15
N THR A 151 -2.20 13.60 9.32
CA THR A 151 -2.71 14.85 9.89
C THR A 151 -1.58 15.81 10.25
N ILE A 152 -0.53 15.31 10.92
CA ILE A 152 0.67 16.09 11.27
C ILE A 152 1.35 16.61 10.00
N LEU A 153 1.51 15.77 8.98
CA LEU A 153 2.06 16.18 7.68
C LEU A 153 1.21 17.26 7.01
N GLY A 154 -0.10 17.10 7.00
CA GLY A 154 -1.00 18.09 6.42
C GLY A 154 -0.93 19.44 7.11
N ILE A 155 -0.86 19.46 8.44
CA ILE A 155 -0.72 20.70 9.23
C ILE A 155 0.65 21.35 9.00
N THR A 156 1.74 20.58 9.16
CA THR A 156 3.12 21.09 9.03
C THR A 156 3.41 21.63 7.64
N GLN A 157 2.85 21.00 6.60
CA GLN A 157 2.99 21.44 5.21
C GLN A 157 1.92 22.45 4.77
N LYS A 158 1.06 22.90 5.68
CA LYS A 158 0.00 23.89 5.44
C LYS A 158 -0.88 23.50 4.25
N TRP A 159 -1.35 22.26 4.22
CA TRP A 159 -2.24 21.76 3.19
C TRP A 159 -3.50 22.63 3.09
N ARG A 160 -3.90 22.94 1.86
CA ARG A 160 -5.14 23.69 1.58
C ARG A 160 -6.34 22.82 1.90
N ILE A 161 -7.49 23.43 2.20
CA ILE A 161 -8.74 22.70 2.48
C ILE A 161 -9.09 21.68 1.37
N ASN A 162 -8.78 22.00 0.11
CA ASN A 162 -9.01 21.07 -1.01
C ASN A 162 -8.14 19.81 -0.93
N SER A 163 -6.91 19.90 -0.43
CA SER A 163 -6.04 18.74 -0.22
C SER A 163 -6.63 17.81 0.83
N TRP A 164 -7.12 18.36 1.95
CA TRP A 164 -7.82 17.60 2.98
C TRP A 164 -9.08 16.92 2.44
N LYS A 165 -9.88 17.64 1.64
CA LYS A 165 -11.07 17.06 0.99
C LYS A 165 -10.70 15.89 0.08
N ILE A 166 -9.65 16.02 -0.73
CA ILE A 166 -9.19 14.94 -1.61
C ILE A 166 -8.78 13.72 -0.80
N VAL A 167 -7.96 13.91 0.24
CA VAL A 167 -7.53 12.79 1.11
C VAL A 167 -8.72 12.12 1.78
N PHE A 168 -9.65 12.89 2.34
CA PHE A 168 -10.87 12.35 2.94
C PHE A 168 -11.70 11.55 1.93
N VAL A 169 -11.90 12.07 0.71
CA VAL A 169 -12.63 11.38 -0.35
C VAL A 169 -11.93 10.09 -0.76
N LEU A 170 -10.60 10.08 -0.89
CA LEU A 170 -9.84 8.88 -1.25
C LEU A 170 -9.95 7.79 -0.18
N ILE A 171 -9.85 8.17 1.11
CA ILE A 171 -10.02 7.24 2.22
C ILE A 171 -11.45 6.69 2.23
N ALA A 172 -12.46 7.56 2.17
CA ALA A 172 -13.86 7.14 2.16
C ALA A 172 -14.18 6.25 0.95
N PHE A 173 -13.64 6.58 -0.23
CA PHE A 173 -13.81 5.77 -1.43
C PHE A 173 -13.17 4.39 -1.28
N TYR A 174 -11.95 4.31 -0.74
CA TYR A 174 -11.29 3.03 -0.49
C TYR A 174 -12.10 2.16 0.47
N GLU A 175 -12.52 2.71 1.61
CA GLU A 175 -13.30 1.98 2.61
C GLU A 175 -14.66 1.54 2.04
N LEU A 176 -15.32 2.39 1.25
CA LEU A 176 -16.59 2.05 0.61
C LEU A 176 -16.42 0.95 -0.45
N LEU A 177 -15.41 1.08 -1.32
CA LEU A 177 -15.09 0.07 -2.33
C LEU A 177 -14.81 -1.27 -1.66
N PHE A 178 -14.04 -1.25 -0.58
CA PHE A 178 -13.70 -2.45 0.17
C PHE A 178 -14.95 -3.07 0.82
N LEU A 179 -15.80 -2.27 1.48
CA LEU A 179 -17.05 -2.74 2.07
C LEU A 179 -18.00 -3.33 1.01
N MET A 180 -18.09 -2.70 -0.16
CA MET A 180 -18.89 -3.20 -1.28
C MET A 180 -18.36 -4.55 -1.79
N LEU A 181 -17.05 -4.69 -2.00
CA LEU A 181 -16.46 -5.96 -2.41
C LEU A 181 -16.69 -7.02 -1.34
N TYR A 182 -16.44 -6.70 -0.06
CA TYR A 182 -16.66 -7.61 1.05
C TYR A 182 -18.12 -8.10 1.12
N THR A 183 -19.10 -7.19 1.09
CA THR A 183 -20.53 -7.53 1.14
C THR A 183 -20.99 -8.32 -0.09
N PHE A 184 -20.49 -7.97 -1.27
CA PHE A 184 -20.82 -8.69 -2.50
C PHE A 184 -20.28 -10.14 -2.46
N PHE A 185 -19.02 -10.34 -2.08
CA PHE A 185 -18.43 -11.68 -2.09
C PHE A 185 -18.87 -12.53 -0.91
N ILE A 186 -18.93 -12.01 0.32
CA ILE A 186 -19.37 -12.80 1.48
C ILE A 186 -20.88 -12.99 1.49
N GLY A 187 -21.65 -12.02 1.02
CA GLY A 187 -23.10 -12.16 0.87
C GLY A 187 -23.52 -13.21 -0.17
N ILE A 188 -22.62 -13.67 -1.03
CA ILE A 188 -22.84 -14.79 -1.95
C ILE A 188 -22.60 -16.15 -1.26
N TYR A 189 -21.85 -16.18 -0.16
CA TYR A 189 -21.46 -17.41 0.57
C TYR A 189 -22.18 -17.60 1.93
N LEU A 190 -23.20 -16.79 2.24
CA LEU A 190 -24.14 -16.95 3.35
C LEU A 190 -25.55 -17.26 2.80
#